data_AF-A0A357KMH3-F1
#
_entry.id   AF-A0A357KMH3-F1
#
_cell.length_a   1.000
_cell.length_b   1.000
_cell.length_c   1.000
_cell.angle_alpha   90.00
_cell.angle_beta   90.00
_cell.angle_gamma   90.00
#
_symmetry.space_group_name_H-M   'P 1'
#
loop_
_entity.id
_entity.type
_entity.pdbx_description
1 polymer ?
#
loop_
_entity_poly.entity_id
_entity_poly.type
_entity_poly.pdbx_seq_one_letter_code
_entity_poly.pdbx_strand_id
1 'polypeptide(L)'
;MYTIFSITVSLLIAGLLVSGYFLYLFRKDQLGMRRVLLALITEIRETKERTELQTKAIESIRSDFSLKTASNQSESILSSAIKMAQQGASVEQLELALGISRSEAAILVSSHGNLDIEEREKVNQLYMV
;
A
#
# COMPACT_ATOMS: atom_id res chain seq x y z
N MET A 1 26.82 -60.19 55.02
CA MET A 1 27.53 -58.92 54.69
C MET A 1 27.73 -58.75 53.19
N TYR A 2 28.19 -59.76 52.46
CA TYR A 2 28.45 -59.68 51.00
C TYR A 2 27.19 -59.46 50.13
N THR A 3 26.04 -60.02 50.53
CA THR A 3 24.76 -59.93 49.78
C THR A 3 24.19 -58.51 49.71
N ILE A 4 24.17 -57.79 50.84
CA ILE A 4 23.64 -56.42 50.91
C ILE A 4 24.51 -55.45 50.10
N PHE A 5 25.84 -55.59 50.19
CA PHE A 5 26.78 -54.77 49.42
C PHE A 5 26.62 -54.99 47.91
N SER A 6 26.41 -56.23 47.47
CA SER A 6 26.18 -56.53 46.05
C SER A 6 24.88 -55.93 45.52
N ILE A 7 23.81 -55.93 46.33
CA ILE A 7 22.52 -55.32 45.97
C ILE A 7 22.65 -53.80 45.83
N THR A 8 23.31 -53.11 46.77
CA THR A 8 23.44 -51.65 46.72
C THR A 8 24.29 -51.18 45.53
N VAL A 9 25.37 -51.88 45.21
CA VAL A 9 26.19 -51.59 44.01
C VAL A 9 25.40 -51.83 42.73
N SER A 10 24.63 -52.91 42.66
CA SER A 10 23.79 -53.22 41.49
C SER A 10 22.69 -52.16 41.30
N LEU A 11 22.07 -51.70 42.39
CA LEU A 11 21.07 -50.62 42.35
C LEU A 11 21.69 -49.30 41.87
N LEU A 12 22.91 -48.99 42.31
CA LEU A 12 23.62 -47.77 41.94
C LEU A 12 23.97 -47.76 40.45
N ILE A 13 24.44 -48.89 39.90
CA ILE A 13 24.71 -49.05 38.47
C ILE A 13 23.41 -48.93 37.66
N ALA A 14 22.33 -49.57 38.11
CA ALA A 14 21.02 -49.46 37.45
C ALA A 14 20.52 -48.01 37.41
N GLY A 15 20.62 -47.28 38.52
CA GLY A 15 20.26 -45.86 38.58
C GLY A 15 21.10 -44.99 37.65
N LEU A 16 22.41 -45.25 37.55
CA LEU A 16 23.31 -44.56 36.63
C LEU A 16 22.95 -44.80 35.16
N LEU A 17 22.63 -46.04 34.80
CA LEU A 17 22.23 -46.41 33.44
C LEU A 17 20.90 -45.76 33.05
N VAL A 18 19.90 -45.79 33.93
CA VAL A 18 18.60 -45.17 33.68
C VAL A 18 18.76 -43.65 33.54
N SER A 19 19.47 -43.00 34.47
CA SER A 19 19.72 -41.55 34.42
C SER A 19 20.49 -41.14 33.15
N GLY A 20 21.51 -41.90 32.76
CA GLY A 20 22.26 -41.69 31.53
C GLY A 20 21.41 -41.81 30.26
N TYR A 21 20.51 -42.80 30.22
CA TYR A 21 19.58 -42.98 29.10
C TYR A 21 18.61 -41.82 28.96
N PHE A 22 18.04 -41.33 30.07
CA PHE A 22 17.18 -40.14 30.04
C PHE A 22 17.95 -38.90 29.57
N LEU A 23 19.16 -38.65 30.09
CA LEU A 23 20.00 -37.54 29.64
C LEU A 23 20.33 -37.62 28.15
N TYR A 24 20.56 -38.81 27.62
CA TYR A 24 20.78 -39.03 26.19
C TYR A 24 19.55 -38.65 25.35
N LEU A 25 18.35 -39.06 25.78
CA LEU A 25 17.10 -38.67 25.11
C LEU A 25 16.87 -37.15 25.16
N PHE A 26 17.02 -36.52 26.33
CA PHE A 26 16.86 -35.08 26.49
C PHE A 26 17.86 -34.27 25.64
N ARG A 27 19.12 -34.71 25.54
CA ARG A 27 20.14 -34.09 24.67
C ARG A 27 19.77 -34.21 23.19
N LYS A 28 19.22 -35.36 22.77
CA LYS A 28 18.78 -35.60 21.39
C LYS A 28 17.63 -34.67 20.99
N ASP A 29 16.64 -34.49 21.89
CA ASP A 29 15.47 -33.64 21.63
C ASP A 29 15.80 -32.14 21.61
N GLN A 30 16.75 -31.68 22.44
CA GLN A 30 17.20 -30.28 22.43
C GLN A 30 17.82 -29.85 21.08
N LEU A 31 18.56 -30.75 20.41
CA LEU A 31 19.13 -30.47 19.09
C LEU A 31 18.04 -30.35 18.01
N GLY A 32 16.99 -31.15 18.12
CA GLY A 32 15.81 -31.05 17.25
C GLY A 32 15.09 -29.71 17.43
N MET A 33 14.85 -29.31 18.69
CA MET A 33 14.15 -28.07 19.02
C MET A 33 14.90 -26.81 18.56
N ARG A 34 16.24 -26.80 18.66
CA ARG A 34 17.08 -25.71 18.13
C ARG A 34 16.94 -25.55 16.61
N ARG A 35 16.86 -26.66 15.86
CA ARG A 35 16.70 -26.61 14.39
C ARG A 35 15.32 -26.08 13.99
N VAL A 36 14.28 -26.51 14.69
CA VAL A 36 12.91 -26.03 14.43
C VAL A 36 12.78 -24.55 14.73
N LEU A 37 13.32 -24.07 15.86
CA LEU A 37 13.29 -22.64 16.20
C LEU A 37 14.06 -21.78 15.19
N LEU A 38 15.24 -22.22 14.76
CA LEU A 38 16.01 -21.50 13.74
C LEU A 38 15.27 -21.49 12.38
N ALA A 39 14.67 -22.61 11.97
CA ALA A 39 13.88 -22.66 10.75
C ALA A 39 12.68 -21.71 10.82
N LEU A 40 11.94 -21.71 11.93
CA LEU A 40 10.80 -20.83 12.15
C LEU A 40 11.21 -19.36 12.14
N ILE A 41 12.34 -19.00 12.78
CA ILE A 41 12.85 -17.62 12.77
C ILE A 41 13.21 -17.19 11.34
N THR A 42 13.89 -18.05 10.57
CA THR A 42 14.24 -17.77 9.18
C THR A 42 12.99 -17.58 8.32
N GLU A 43 12.00 -18.46 8.46
CA GLU A 43 10.74 -18.40 7.74
C GLU A 43 9.94 -17.12 8.06
N ILE A 44 9.93 -16.71 9.34
CA ILE A 44 9.30 -15.44 9.76
C ILE A 44 10.02 -14.23 9.14
N ARG A 45 11.37 -14.23 9.14
CA ARG A 45 12.14 -13.12 8.55
C ARG A 45 11.87 -13.00 7.05
N GLU A 46 11.91 -14.12 6.32
CA GLU A 46 11.65 -14.13 4.88
C GLU A 46 10.21 -13.68 4.56
N THR A 47 9.24 -14.12 5.36
CA THR A 47 7.83 -13.69 5.20
C THR A 47 7.67 -12.19 5.43
N LYS A 48 8.38 -11.64 6.43
CA LYS A 48 8.37 -10.20 6.70
C LYS A 48 8.93 -9.39 5.53
N GLU A 49 10.08 -9.79 5.00
CA GLU A 49 10.72 -9.12 3.84
C GLU A 49 9.80 -9.14 2.61
N ARG A 50 9.15 -10.28 2.32
CA ARG A 50 8.17 -10.37 1.22
C ARG A 50 6.97 -9.43 1.43
N THR A 51 6.48 -9.32 2.67
CA THR A 51 5.34 -8.45 2.99
C THR A 51 5.70 -6.97 2.85
N GLU A 52 6.90 -6.57 3.29
CA GLU A 52 7.39 -5.20 3.13
C GLU A 52 7.53 -4.82 1.65
N LEU A 53 8.05 -5.73 0.80
CA LEU A 53 8.15 -5.52 -0.64
C LEU A 53 6.77 -5.39 -1.31
N GLN A 54 5.81 -6.24 -0.94
CA GLN A 54 4.43 -6.13 -1.44
C GLN A 54 3.77 -4.83 -1.03
N THR A 55 3.94 -4.40 0.22
CA THR A 55 3.37 -3.16 0.73
C THR A 55 3.90 -1.94 -0.03
N LYS A 56 5.22 -1.89 -0.27
CA LYS A 56 5.84 -0.83 -1.08
C LYS A 56 5.33 -0.83 -2.52
N ALA A 57 5.17 -2.00 -3.13
CA ALA A 57 4.64 -2.10 -4.49
C ALA A 57 3.17 -1.63 -4.57
N ILE A 58 2.35 -1.94 -3.57
CA ILE A 58 0.96 -1.47 -3.49
C ILE A 58 0.91 0.05 -3.32
N GLU A 59 1.80 0.62 -2.49
CA GLU A 59 1.89 2.06 -2.28
C GLU A 59 2.25 2.79 -3.58
N SER A 60 3.24 2.31 -4.34
CA SER A 60 3.60 2.89 -5.63
C SER A 60 2.48 2.77 -6.67
N ILE A 61 1.75 1.65 -6.70
CA ILE A 61 0.58 1.51 -7.59
C ILE A 61 -0.51 2.52 -7.21
N ARG A 62 -0.74 2.73 -5.91
CA ARG A 62 -1.77 3.67 -5.44
C ARG A 62 -1.42 5.11 -5.79
N SER A 63 -0.16 5.52 -5.66
CA SER A 63 0.28 6.86 -6.09
C SER A 63 0.11 7.05 -7.60
N ASP A 64 0.52 6.06 -8.40
CA ASP A 64 0.38 6.11 -9.87
C ASP A 64 -1.09 6.17 -10.29
N PHE A 65 -1.96 5.41 -9.62
CA PHE A 65 -3.39 5.43 -9.89
C PHE A 65 -4.02 6.77 -9.48
N SER A 66 -3.65 7.32 -8.33
CA SER A 66 -4.14 8.64 -7.88
C SER A 66 -3.73 9.74 -8.85
N LEU A 67 -2.48 9.75 -9.31
CA LEU A 67 -1.98 10.72 -10.28
C LEU A 67 -2.68 10.57 -11.64
N LYS A 68 -2.84 9.34 -12.13
CA LYS A 68 -3.56 9.08 -13.39
C LYS A 68 -5.05 9.44 -13.28
N THR A 69 -5.68 9.19 -12.14
CA THR A 69 -7.09 9.55 -11.92
C THR A 69 -7.25 11.07 -11.86
N ALA A 70 -6.38 11.78 -11.13
CA ALA A 70 -6.40 13.23 -11.07
C ALA A 70 -6.12 13.86 -12.45
N SER A 71 -5.17 13.30 -13.23
CA SER A 71 -4.88 13.74 -14.60
C SER A 71 -6.08 13.50 -15.53
N ASN A 72 -6.65 12.29 -15.53
CA ASN A 72 -7.80 11.95 -16.37
C ASN A 72 -9.06 12.75 -15.99
N GLN A 73 -9.29 13.01 -14.70
CA GLN A 73 -10.38 13.88 -14.25
C GLN A 73 -10.16 15.32 -14.71
N SER A 74 -8.93 15.84 -14.59
CA SER A 74 -8.59 17.19 -15.06
C SER A 74 -8.78 17.32 -16.57
N GLU A 75 -8.32 16.34 -17.37
CA GLU A 75 -8.53 16.32 -18.83
C GLU A 75 -10.02 16.16 -19.20
N SER A 76 -10.77 15.34 -18.47
CA SER A 76 -12.21 15.16 -18.68
C SER A 76 -13.00 16.43 -18.34
N ILE A 77 -12.63 17.14 -17.28
CA ILE A 77 -13.28 18.40 -16.86
C ILE A 77 -12.96 19.50 -17.88
N LEU A 78 -11.69 19.67 -18.26
CA LEU A 78 -11.28 20.67 -19.24
C LEU A 78 -11.93 20.42 -20.62
N SER A 79 -11.93 19.17 -21.09
CA SER A 79 -12.58 18.82 -22.36
C SER A 79 -14.10 19.00 -22.33
N SER A 80 -14.75 18.75 -21.19
CA SER A 80 -16.18 19.03 -21.01
C SER A 80 -16.45 20.53 -20.99
N ALA A 81 -15.60 21.31 -20.31
CA ALA A 81 -15.69 22.76 -20.26
C ALA A 81 -15.53 23.41 -21.64
N ILE A 82 -14.56 22.94 -22.43
CA ILE A 82 -14.34 23.39 -23.81
C ILE A 82 -15.57 23.09 -24.68
N LYS A 83 -16.15 21.88 -24.56
CA LYS A 83 -17.37 21.52 -25.30
C LYS A 83 -18.56 22.39 -24.92
N MET A 84 -18.76 22.64 -23.63
CA MET A 84 -19.84 23.51 -23.16
C MET A 84 -19.66 24.95 -23.66
N ALA A 85 -18.43 25.48 -23.64
CA ALA A 85 -18.12 26.79 -24.22
C ALA A 85 -18.40 26.82 -25.74
N GLN A 86 -17.96 25.81 -26.50
CA GLN A 86 -18.22 25.70 -27.94
C GLN A 86 -19.71 25.59 -28.30
N GLN A 87 -20.51 24.98 -27.42
CA GLN A 87 -21.97 24.89 -27.56
C GLN A 87 -22.69 26.22 -27.22
N GLY A 88 -21.95 27.26 -26.81
CA GLY A 88 -22.50 28.57 -26.49
C GLY A 88 -22.97 28.71 -25.04
N ALA A 89 -22.45 27.90 -24.11
CA ALA A 89 -22.74 28.08 -22.69
C ALA A 89 -22.24 29.44 -22.19
N SER A 90 -23.05 30.11 -21.37
CA SER A 90 -22.65 31.39 -20.76
C SER A 90 -21.60 31.19 -19.65
N VAL A 91 -20.88 32.25 -19.30
CA VAL A 91 -19.89 32.26 -18.20
C VAL A 91 -20.50 31.75 -16.90
N GLU A 92 -21.74 32.13 -16.60
CA GLU A 92 -22.48 31.73 -15.40
C GLU A 92 -22.87 30.24 -15.42
N GLN A 93 -23.19 29.70 -16.60
CA GLN A 93 -23.49 28.28 -16.76
C GLN A 93 -22.25 27.41 -16.56
N LEU A 94 -21.09 27.88 -17.03
CA LEU A 94 -19.80 27.20 -16.83
C LEU A 94 -19.33 27.28 -15.37
N GLU A 95 -19.50 28.44 -14.72
CA GLU A 95 -19.27 28.61 -13.27
C GLU A 95 -20.11 27.61 -12.47
N LEU A 96 -21.41 27.54 -12.73
CA LEU A 96 -22.34 26.67 -11.99
C LEU A 96 -22.12 25.17 -12.28
N ALA A 97 -21.87 24.81 -13.54
CA ALA A 97 -21.77 23.41 -13.95
C ALA A 97 -20.43 22.76 -13.61
N LEU A 98 -19.34 23.55 -13.56
CA LEU A 98 -17.98 23.04 -13.38
C LEU A 98 -17.36 23.47 -12.04
N GLY A 99 -17.97 24.40 -11.31
CA GLY A 99 -17.45 24.91 -10.04
C GLY A 99 -16.15 25.71 -10.19
N ILE A 100 -15.87 26.22 -11.38
CA ILE A 100 -14.67 27.01 -11.70
C ILE A 100 -14.91 28.50 -11.42
N SER A 101 -13.84 29.28 -11.27
CA SER A 101 -13.97 30.73 -11.05
C SER A 101 -14.55 31.43 -12.28
N ARG A 102 -15.24 32.57 -12.05
CA ARG A 102 -15.78 33.40 -13.15
C ARG A 102 -14.72 33.81 -14.16
N SER A 103 -13.51 34.11 -13.70
CA SER A 103 -12.36 34.44 -14.56
C SER A 103 -11.96 33.27 -15.45
N GLU A 104 -11.90 32.05 -14.91
CA GLU A 104 -11.57 30.84 -15.69
C GLU A 104 -12.68 30.50 -16.70
N ALA A 105 -13.94 30.63 -16.29
CA ALA A 105 -15.09 30.46 -17.18
C ALA A 105 -15.07 31.51 -18.31
N ALA A 106 -14.76 32.78 -18.02
CA ALA A 106 -14.65 33.83 -19.02
C ALA A 106 -13.51 33.56 -20.03
N ILE A 107 -12.35 33.08 -19.57
CA ILE A 107 -11.24 32.65 -20.44
C ILE A 107 -11.68 31.51 -21.38
N LEU A 108 -12.38 30.51 -20.85
CA LEU A 108 -12.86 29.37 -21.65
C LEU A 108 -13.89 29.80 -22.69
N VAL A 109 -14.82 30.67 -22.32
CA VAL A 109 -15.84 31.23 -23.22
C VAL A 109 -15.20 32.13 -24.28
N SER A 110 -14.26 33.00 -23.92
CA SER A 110 -13.62 33.89 -24.90
C SER A 110 -12.66 33.16 -25.83
N SER A 111 -11.95 32.15 -25.34
CA SER A 111 -10.94 31.42 -26.12
C SER A 111 -11.52 30.30 -26.97
N HIS A 112 -12.58 29.64 -26.50
CA HIS A 112 -13.14 28.44 -27.13
C HIS A 112 -14.63 28.53 -27.44
N GLY A 113 -15.31 29.58 -26.99
CA GLY A 113 -16.70 29.83 -27.34
C GLY A 113 -16.86 30.25 -28.80
N ASN A 114 -17.96 29.80 -29.39
CA ASN A 114 -18.37 30.20 -30.73
C ASN A 114 -19.03 31.58 -30.70
N LEU A 115 -18.28 32.57 -30.21
CA LEU A 115 -18.69 33.96 -30.10
C LEU A 115 -18.20 34.77 -31.28
N ASP A 116 -19.01 35.74 -31.71
CA ASP A 116 -18.57 36.74 -32.68
C ASP A 116 -17.52 37.67 -32.06
N ILE A 117 -16.73 38.35 -32.88
CA ILE A 117 -15.60 39.20 -32.42
C ILE A 117 -16.09 40.25 -31.40
N GLU A 118 -17.25 40.87 -31.64
CA GLU A 118 -17.82 41.89 -30.76
C GLU A 118 -18.30 41.30 -29.42
N GLU A 119 -18.85 40.08 -29.42
CA GLU A 119 -19.29 39.40 -28.20
C GLU A 119 -18.10 38.93 -27.37
N ARG A 120 -17.03 38.46 -28.04
CA ARG A 120 -15.79 38.08 -27.39
C ARG A 120 -15.09 39.27 -26.72
N GLU A 121 -15.04 40.43 -27.39
CA GLU A 121 -14.52 41.67 -26.79
C GLU A 121 -15.37 42.14 -25.61
N LYS A 122 -16.70 42.03 -25.68
CA LYS A 122 -17.59 42.36 -24.55
C LYS A 122 -17.31 41.48 -23.34
N VAL A 123 -17.14 40.17 -23.53
CA VAL A 123 -16.82 39.23 -22.44
C VAL A 123 -15.45 39.57 -21.84
N ASN A 124 -14.44 39.82 -22.67
CA ASN A 124 -13.10 40.20 -22.21
C ASN A 124 -13.10 41.53 -21.43
N GLN A 125 -13.82 42.54 -21.92
CA GLN A 125 -13.95 43.83 -21.24
C GLN A 125 -14.72 43.71 -19.91
N LEU A 126 -15.79 42.90 -19.87
CA LEU A 126 -16.62 42.72 -18.68
C LEU A 126 -15.87 42.01 -17.55
N TYR A 127 -14.99 41.07 -17.88
CA TYR A 127 -14.29 40.24 -16.89
C TYR A 127 -12.78 40.49 -16.79
N MET A 128 -12.25 41.50 -17.50
CA MET A 128 -10.82 41.86 -17.55
C MET A 128 -9.91 40.69 -17.93
N VAL A 129 -10.33 39.93 -18.95
CA VAL A 129 -9.60 38.78 -19.53
C VAL A 129 -8.99 39.16 -20.87
#